data_AF-A0A0A1XGT7-F1
#
_entry.id   AF-A0A0A1XGT7-F1
#
_cell.length_a   1.000
_cell.length_b   1.000
_cell.length_c   1.000
_cell.angle_alpha   90.00
_cell.angle_beta   90.00
_cell.angle_gamma   90.00
#
_symmetry.space_group_name_H-M   'P 1'
#
loop_
_entity.id
_entity.type
_entity.pdbx_description
1 polymer ?
#
loop_
_entity_poly.entity_id
_entity_poly.type
_entity_poly.pdbx_seq_one_letter_code
_entity_poly.pdbx_strand_id
1 'polypeptide(L)'
;MMNMDISVTPNYSYIFDFENDFIHQRTRKWMVENWTWVFYYCGIYMLVIFGGQHFMQNRPRFQLRGPLIIWNTMLAMFSIMGAFRTAPELIHVLRHYGLFHSVCVPSYIEQDRVCGFWTWLFVLSKLPELGDTIFIVLRKQPLIFLHWYHHITVLIYSWFSYTEYTSSARWFIVMNYCVHSVMYSYYALKAARFNPPRFIAMIITSLQLTQMIVGCAINVWANGFLKTHGRQSCNISQTNINLSIAMYFSYFVLFARFFYKTYLSPAGKKSRRMAASLAAQNTAKLSSPSSDESKPLMADISSNGTTLNGSAANGASAFLHKPKLQ
;
A
#
# COMPACT_ATOMS: atom_id res chain seq x y z
N MET A 1 -40.97 -22.41 3.84
CA MET A 1 -40.19 -22.09 2.64
C MET A 1 -40.82 -20.87 1.98
N MET A 2 -40.34 -19.68 2.33
CA MET A 2 -40.67 -18.45 1.58
C MET A 2 -39.55 -18.28 0.56
N ASN A 3 -39.85 -18.53 -0.71
CA ASN A 3 -39.02 -18.08 -1.82
C ASN A 3 -39.10 -16.57 -1.86
N MET A 4 -38.16 -15.93 -1.17
CA MET A 4 -37.86 -14.53 -1.33
C MET A 4 -36.76 -14.45 -2.38
N ASP A 5 -37.17 -14.39 -3.66
CA ASP A 5 -36.33 -13.81 -4.72
C ASP A 5 -36.19 -12.31 -4.43
N ILE A 6 -35.45 -11.98 -3.37
CA ILE A 6 -35.02 -10.62 -3.09
C ILE A 6 -33.86 -10.38 -4.04
N SER A 7 -34.09 -9.58 -5.08
CA SER A 7 -33.03 -9.02 -5.90
C SER A 7 -32.23 -8.01 -5.04
N VAL A 8 -31.31 -8.51 -4.22
CA VAL A 8 -30.34 -7.72 -3.43
C VAL A 8 -29.31 -7.02 -4.34
N THR A 9 -29.32 -7.37 -5.63
CA THR A 9 -28.43 -6.83 -6.65
C THR A 9 -28.76 -5.37 -6.95
N PRO A 10 -27.80 -4.43 -6.86
CA PRO A 10 -28.01 -3.07 -7.33
C PRO A 10 -28.27 -3.08 -8.85
N ASN A 11 -28.95 -2.03 -9.35
CA ASN A 11 -29.16 -1.88 -10.78
C ASN A 11 -27.83 -1.49 -11.46
N TYR A 12 -27.10 -2.48 -11.95
CA TYR A 12 -25.87 -2.27 -12.71
C TYR A 12 -26.18 -1.63 -14.07
N SER A 13 -25.51 -0.52 -14.41
CA SER A 13 -25.66 0.10 -15.73
C SER A 13 -25.28 -0.84 -16.88
N TYR A 14 -24.33 -1.76 -16.64
CA TYR A 14 -23.90 -2.76 -17.61
C TYR A 14 -23.23 -3.95 -16.91
N ILE A 15 -23.63 -5.16 -17.23
CA ILE A 15 -23.01 -6.41 -16.73
C ILE A 15 -22.22 -7.02 -17.88
N PHE A 16 -20.93 -7.30 -17.68
CA PHE A 16 -20.13 -7.96 -18.69
C PHE A 16 -20.41 -9.47 -18.72
N ASP A 17 -20.27 -10.11 -19.89
CA ASP A 17 -20.52 -11.55 -20.05
C ASP A 17 -19.67 -12.40 -19.09
N PHE A 18 -18.38 -12.04 -18.93
CA PHE A 18 -17.48 -12.73 -18.00
C PHE A 18 -17.89 -12.59 -16.53
N GLU A 19 -18.59 -11.52 -16.15
CA GLU A 19 -19.13 -11.35 -14.80
C GLU A 19 -20.41 -12.19 -14.65
N ASN A 20 -21.23 -12.25 -15.70
CA ASN A 20 -22.48 -13.02 -15.70
C ASN A 20 -22.26 -14.53 -15.65
N ASP A 21 -21.19 -15.01 -16.29
CA ASP A 21 -20.80 -16.43 -16.33
C ASP A 21 -20.00 -16.86 -15.08
N PHE A 22 -19.78 -15.95 -14.13
CA PHE A 22 -18.99 -16.26 -12.94
C PHE A 22 -19.71 -17.20 -11.99
N ILE A 23 -19.08 -18.34 -11.69
CA ILE A 23 -19.58 -19.36 -10.75
C ILE A 23 -18.72 -19.35 -9.48
N HIS A 24 -19.18 -18.62 -8.47
CA HIS A 24 -18.48 -18.46 -7.19
C HIS A 24 -18.14 -19.80 -6.50
N GLN A 25 -19.02 -20.80 -6.59
CA GLN A 25 -18.77 -22.13 -5.98
C GLN A 25 -17.54 -22.83 -6.57
N ARG A 26 -17.29 -22.67 -7.88
CA ARG A 26 -16.13 -23.28 -8.54
C ARG A 26 -14.83 -22.65 -8.06
N THR A 27 -14.78 -21.33 -7.96
CA THR A 27 -13.60 -20.61 -7.48
C THR A 27 -13.34 -20.86 -6.00
N ARG A 28 -14.37 -20.91 -5.17
CA ARG A 28 -14.24 -21.30 -3.76
C ARG A 28 -13.68 -22.71 -3.62
N LYS A 29 -14.26 -23.69 -4.34
CA LYS A 29 -13.78 -25.08 -4.30
C LYS A 29 -12.30 -25.15 -4.67
N TRP A 30 -11.90 -24.48 -5.74
CA TRP A 30 -10.49 -24.41 -6.14
C TRP A 30 -9.60 -23.78 -5.06
N MET A 31 -10.02 -22.67 -4.43
CA MET A 31 -9.24 -22.02 -3.37
C MET A 31 -9.14 -22.85 -2.08
N VAL A 32 -10.19 -23.62 -1.76
CA VAL A 32 -10.19 -24.58 -0.64
C VAL A 32 -9.26 -25.74 -0.93
N GLU A 33 -9.32 -26.33 -2.12
CA GLU A 33 -8.43 -27.43 -2.52
C GLU A 33 -6.96 -27.00 -2.56
N ASN A 34 -6.72 -25.73 -2.91
CA ASN A 34 -5.38 -25.16 -3.08
C ASN A 34 -4.97 -24.22 -1.93
N TRP A 35 -5.53 -24.38 -0.73
CA TRP A 35 -5.26 -23.48 0.40
C TRP A 35 -3.78 -23.40 0.80
N THR A 36 -3.01 -24.47 0.59
CA THR A 36 -1.57 -24.52 0.90
C THR A 36 -0.71 -23.66 -0.03
N TRP A 37 -1.20 -23.34 -1.24
CA TRP A 37 -0.48 -22.54 -2.23
C TRP A 37 -0.08 -21.16 -1.70
N VAL A 38 -0.90 -20.59 -0.82
CA VAL A 38 -0.64 -19.29 -0.21
C VAL A 38 0.69 -19.27 0.56
N PHE A 39 1.03 -20.35 1.26
CA PHE A 39 2.29 -20.46 2.01
C PHE A 39 3.49 -20.60 1.09
N TYR A 40 3.35 -21.34 -0.02
CA TYR A 40 4.39 -21.42 -1.04
C TYR A 40 4.65 -20.04 -1.68
N TYR A 41 3.59 -19.28 -2.01
CA TYR A 41 3.73 -17.92 -2.52
C TYR A 41 4.44 -17.00 -1.52
N CYS A 42 4.10 -17.06 -0.22
CA CYS A 42 4.79 -16.30 0.81
C CYS A 42 6.27 -16.70 0.97
N GLY A 43 6.58 -18.01 0.90
CA GLY A 43 7.95 -18.50 0.96
C GLY A 43 8.79 -18.01 -0.21
N ILE A 44 8.27 -18.14 -1.44
CA ILE A 44 8.91 -17.63 -2.66
C ILE A 44 9.10 -16.11 -2.56
N TYR A 45 8.09 -15.37 -2.12
CA TYR A 45 8.18 -13.93 -1.92
C TYR A 45 9.32 -13.57 -0.97
N MET A 46 9.44 -14.24 0.18
CA MET A 46 10.53 -14.00 1.14
C MET A 46 11.91 -14.28 0.53
N LEU A 47 12.06 -15.38 -0.22
CA LEU A 47 13.30 -15.70 -0.92
C LEU A 47 13.66 -14.64 -1.96
N VAL A 48 12.68 -14.17 -2.73
CA VAL A 48 12.88 -13.14 -3.76
C VAL A 48 13.27 -11.80 -3.14
N ILE A 49 12.64 -11.36 -2.04
CA ILE A 49 12.96 -10.06 -1.44
C ILE A 49 14.33 -10.06 -0.78
N PHE A 50 14.69 -11.09 0.01
CA PHE A 50 15.96 -11.13 0.73
C PHE A 50 17.11 -11.53 -0.18
N GLY A 51 16.89 -12.52 -1.06
CA GLY A 51 17.83 -12.89 -2.11
C GLY A 51 18.06 -11.74 -3.08
N GLY A 52 16.99 -11.04 -3.49
CA GLY A 52 17.07 -9.85 -4.34
C GLY A 52 17.82 -8.69 -3.66
N GLN A 53 17.60 -8.47 -2.36
CA GLN A 53 18.38 -7.48 -1.61
C GLN A 53 19.86 -7.81 -1.60
N HIS A 54 20.23 -9.07 -1.33
CA HIS A 54 21.62 -9.53 -1.34
C HIS A 54 22.25 -9.40 -2.74
N PHE A 55 21.56 -9.85 -3.77
CA PHE A 55 21.99 -9.74 -5.17
C PHE A 55 22.23 -8.29 -5.59
N MET A 56 21.36 -7.37 -5.16
CA MET A 56 21.46 -5.96 -5.51
C MET A 56 22.59 -5.23 -4.76
N GLN A 57 23.18 -5.78 -3.69
CA GLN A 57 24.23 -5.07 -2.91
C GLN A 57 25.36 -4.56 -3.82
N ASN A 58 25.84 -5.43 -4.70
CA ASN A 58 26.98 -5.17 -5.60
C ASN A 58 26.60 -4.59 -6.97
N ARG A 59 25.32 -4.25 -7.20
CA ARG A 59 24.82 -3.76 -8.50
C ARG A 59 24.35 -2.30 -8.43
N PRO A 60 24.40 -1.51 -9.51
CA PRO A 60 23.77 -0.19 -9.53
C PRO A 60 22.23 -0.31 -9.45
N ARG A 61 21.55 0.78 -9.04
CA ARG A 61 20.08 0.85 -9.03
C ARG A 61 19.53 0.72 -10.46
N PHE A 62 18.48 -0.07 -10.66
CA PHE A 62 17.82 -0.15 -11.97
C PHE A 62 16.91 1.06 -12.22
N GLN A 63 16.88 1.54 -13.47
CA GLN A 63 16.00 2.62 -13.92
C GLN A 63 14.67 2.06 -14.47
N LEU A 64 13.85 1.46 -13.61
CA LEU A 64 12.59 0.81 -13.99
C LEU A 64 11.40 1.77 -14.10
N ARG A 65 11.62 3.00 -14.57
CA ARG A 65 10.58 4.05 -14.52
C ARG A 65 9.37 3.72 -15.41
N GLY A 66 9.60 3.38 -16.67
CA GLY A 66 8.53 3.01 -17.61
C GLY A 66 7.67 1.85 -17.09
N PRO A 67 8.30 0.70 -16.76
CA PRO A 67 7.60 -0.43 -16.16
C PRO A 67 6.83 -0.07 -14.88
N LEU A 68 7.41 0.75 -14.00
CA LEU A 68 6.76 1.18 -12.76
C LEU A 68 5.52 2.05 -13.03
N ILE A 69 5.54 2.91 -14.05
CA ILE A 69 4.36 3.72 -14.43
C ILE A 69 3.25 2.80 -14.92
N ILE A 70 3.56 1.90 -15.86
CA ILE A 70 2.60 0.94 -16.42
C ILE A 70 2.00 0.09 -15.29
N TRP A 71 2.85 -0.44 -14.43
CA TRP A 71 2.45 -1.26 -13.29
C TRP A 71 1.49 -0.55 -12.34
N ASN A 72 1.85 0.64 -11.85
CA ASN A 72 0.97 1.41 -10.96
C ASN A 72 -0.33 1.85 -11.67
N THR A 73 -0.28 2.13 -12.97
CA THR A 73 -1.48 2.50 -13.74
C THR A 73 -2.43 1.32 -13.89
N MET A 74 -1.91 0.12 -14.16
CA MET A 74 -2.71 -1.10 -14.20
C MET A 74 -3.37 -1.40 -12.85
N LEU A 75 -2.63 -1.31 -11.74
CA LEU A 75 -3.18 -1.51 -10.40
C LEU A 75 -4.19 -0.42 -10.00
N ALA A 76 -3.97 0.83 -10.43
CA ALA A 76 -4.92 1.91 -10.26
C ALA A 76 -6.22 1.63 -11.00
N MET A 77 -6.15 1.32 -12.31
CA MET A 77 -7.33 0.99 -13.12
C MET A 77 -8.09 -0.20 -12.56
N PHE A 78 -7.39 -1.27 -12.19
CA PHE A 78 -7.98 -2.44 -11.55
C PHE A 78 -8.74 -2.07 -10.27
N SER A 79 -8.13 -1.25 -9.41
CA SER A 79 -8.74 -0.84 -8.16
C SER A 79 -9.92 0.12 -8.36
N ILE A 80 -9.84 1.01 -9.35
CA ILE A 80 -10.93 1.91 -9.75
C ILE A 80 -12.13 1.10 -10.24
N MET A 81 -11.91 0.14 -11.15
CA MET A 81 -12.98 -0.72 -11.66
C MET A 81 -13.61 -1.56 -10.54
N GLY A 82 -12.78 -2.17 -9.68
CA GLY A 82 -13.26 -2.92 -8.51
C GLY A 82 -14.10 -2.06 -7.57
N ALA A 83 -13.68 -0.81 -7.29
CA ALA A 83 -14.45 0.13 -6.47
C ALA A 83 -15.78 0.48 -7.13
N PHE A 84 -15.80 0.83 -8.42
CA PHE A 84 -17.04 1.15 -9.15
C PHE A 84 -18.02 -0.01 -9.21
N ARG A 85 -17.53 -1.25 -9.23
CA ARG A 85 -18.35 -2.46 -9.33
C ARG A 85 -18.89 -2.95 -7.98
N THR A 86 -18.14 -2.74 -6.90
CA THR A 86 -18.49 -3.27 -5.56
C THR A 86 -19.07 -2.22 -4.61
N ALA A 87 -18.71 -0.93 -4.75
CA ALA A 87 -19.22 0.12 -3.86
C ALA A 87 -20.74 0.35 -3.98
N PRO A 88 -21.36 0.34 -5.18
CA PRO A 88 -22.81 0.50 -5.30
C PRO A 88 -23.59 -0.60 -4.58
N GLU A 89 -23.10 -1.85 -4.60
CA GLU A 89 -23.72 -2.97 -3.86
C GLU A 89 -23.67 -2.72 -2.36
N LEU A 90 -22.51 -2.34 -1.82
CA LEU A 90 -22.38 -2.05 -0.40
C LEU A 90 -23.31 -0.91 0.04
N ILE A 91 -23.39 0.17 -0.77
CA ILE A 91 -24.27 1.31 -0.49
C ILE A 91 -25.74 0.88 -0.56
N HIS A 92 -26.11 0.09 -1.56
CA HIS A 92 -27.47 -0.43 -1.71
C HIS A 92 -27.87 -1.28 -0.49
N VAL A 93 -27.03 -2.23 -0.12
CA VAL A 93 -27.31 -3.11 1.03
C VAL A 93 -27.40 -2.32 2.33
N LEU A 94 -26.49 -1.36 2.55
CA LEU A 94 -26.51 -0.54 3.75
C LEU A 94 -27.77 0.34 3.86
N ARG A 95 -28.27 0.86 2.73
CA ARG A 95 -29.46 1.72 2.69
C ARG A 95 -30.78 0.94 2.83
N HIS A 96 -30.88 -0.24 2.22
CA HIS A 96 -32.15 -0.97 2.15
C HIS A 96 -32.29 -2.07 3.20
N TYR A 97 -31.18 -2.71 3.63
CA TYR A 97 -31.19 -3.86 4.54
C TYR A 97 -30.41 -3.61 5.83
N GLY A 98 -29.74 -2.45 5.94
CA GLY A 98 -29.05 -2.00 7.14
C GLY A 98 -27.71 -2.69 7.41
N LEU A 99 -27.12 -2.37 8.57
CA LEU A 99 -25.77 -2.79 8.92
C LEU A 99 -25.66 -4.32 9.09
N PHE A 100 -26.68 -4.96 9.67
CA PHE A 100 -26.67 -6.41 9.87
C PHE A 100 -26.51 -7.17 8.56
N HIS A 101 -27.31 -6.84 7.55
CA HIS A 101 -27.22 -7.51 6.26
C HIS A 101 -25.85 -7.28 5.59
N SER A 102 -25.30 -6.07 5.71
CA SER A 102 -23.99 -5.73 5.13
C SER A 102 -22.81 -6.47 5.77
N VAL A 103 -22.93 -6.86 7.05
CA VAL A 103 -21.84 -7.47 7.82
C VAL A 103 -22.02 -8.97 7.97
N CYS A 104 -23.24 -9.47 8.11
CA CYS A 104 -23.52 -10.85 8.51
C CYS A 104 -24.00 -11.77 7.40
N VAL A 105 -24.48 -11.23 6.28
CA VAL A 105 -25.00 -12.02 5.16
C VAL A 105 -24.00 -11.97 3.98
N PRO A 106 -23.61 -13.10 3.38
CA PRO A 106 -22.63 -13.12 2.28
C PRO A 106 -23.28 -12.90 0.89
N SER A 107 -24.35 -12.09 0.82
CA SER A 107 -25.15 -11.86 -0.40
C SER A 107 -24.32 -11.36 -1.58
N TYR A 108 -23.27 -10.57 -1.32
CA TYR A 108 -22.38 -10.00 -2.32
C TYR A 108 -21.57 -11.04 -3.12
N ILE A 109 -21.44 -12.28 -2.64
CA ILE A 109 -20.81 -13.39 -3.36
C ILE A 109 -21.85 -14.34 -3.91
N GLU A 110 -22.88 -14.65 -3.12
CA GLU A 110 -23.83 -15.72 -3.43
C GLU A 110 -24.95 -15.28 -4.39
N GLN A 111 -25.36 -14.01 -4.31
CA GLN A 111 -26.50 -13.49 -5.09
C GLN A 111 -26.05 -12.52 -6.17
N ASP A 112 -24.97 -11.77 -5.92
CA ASP A 112 -24.42 -10.81 -6.86
C ASP A 112 -23.20 -11.39 -7.59
N ARG A 113 -23.39 -11.78 -8.86
CA ARG A 113 -22.32 -12.36 -9.68
C ARG A 113 -21.20 -11.37 -9.97
N VAL A 114 -21.54 -10.09 -10.15
CA VAL A 114 -20.58 -9.02 -10.40
C VAL A 114 -19.70 -8.83 -9.17
N CYS A 115 -20.29 -8.59 -8.00
CA CYS A 115 -19.53 -8.46 -6.75
C CYS A 115 -18.76 -9.73 -6.39
N GLY A 116 -19.32 -10.92 -6.66
CA GLY A 116 -18.64 -12.19 -6.46
C GLY A 116 -17.38 -12.33 -7.31
N PHE A 117 -17.45 -11.96 -8.59
CA PHE A 117 -16.31 -11.97 -9.51
C PHE A 117 -15.22 -11.00 -9.05
N TRP A 118 -15.58 -9.75 -8.74
CA TRP A 118 -14.63 -8.75 -8.27
C TRP A 118 -14.04 -9.09 -6.89
N THR A 119 -14.79 -9.78 -6.03
CA THR A 119 -14.28 -10.32 -4.76
C THR A 119 -13.23 -11.41 -4.99
N TRP A 120 -13.44 -12.30 -5.96
CA TRP A 120 -12.42 -13.30 -6.30
C TRP A 120 -11.17 -12.65 -6.88
N LEU A 121 -11.33 -11.69 -7.80
CA LEU A 121 -10.20 -10.93 -8.35
C LEU A 121 -9.45 -10.14 -7.27
N PHE A 122 -10.14 -9.60 -6.27
CA PHE A 122 -9.52 -8.91 -5.13
C PHE A 122 -8.53 -9.81 -4.40
N VAL A 123 -8.91 -11.06 -4.15
CA VAL A 123 -8.05 -12.01 -3.44
C VAL A 123 -6.86 -12.38 -4.30
N LEU A 124 -7.09 -12.61 -5.60
CA LEU A 124 -6.01 -12.88 -6.54
C LEU A 124 -5.06 -11.69 -6.72
N SER A 125 -5.55 -10.44 -6.64
CA SER A 125 -4.73 -9.23 -6.83
C SER A 125 -3.61 -9.11 -5.82
N LYS A 126 -3.74 -9.76 -4.65
CA LYS A 126 -2.68 -9.76 -3.63
C LYS A 126 -1.40 -10.43 -4.09
N LEU A 127 -1.48 -11.34 -5.07
CA LEU A 127 -0.30 -11.96 -5.70
C LEU A 127 0.44 -10.97 -6.61
N PRO A 128 -0.20 -10.32 -7.61
CA PRO A 128 0.41 -9.21 -8.34
C PRO A 128 0.97 -8.14 -7.43
N GLU A 129 0.25 -7.69 -6.40
CA GLU A 129 0.69 -6.63 -5.47
C GLU A 129 2.07 -6.93 -4.81
N LEU A 130 2.49 -8.19 -4.68
CA LEU A 130 3.84 -8.56 -4.24
C LEU A 130 4.95 -7.98 -5.14
N GLY A 131 4.64 -7.74 -6.42
CA GLY A 131 5.51 -7.09 -7.40
C GLY A 131 5.95 -5.69 -6.99
N ASP A 132 5.16 -4.98 -6.17
CA ASP A 132 5.53 -3.66 -5.64
C ASP A 132 6.85 -3.73 -4.85
N THR A 133 7.01 -4.80 -4.08
CA THR A 133 8.23 -5.03 -3.30
C THR A 133 9.43 -5.35 -4.18
N ILE A 134 9.22 -6.09 -5.28
CA ILE A 134 10.26 -6.39 -6.26
C ILE A 134 10.80 -5.08 -6.85
N PHE A 135 9.92 -4.16 -7.26
CA PHE A 135 10.34 -2.84 -7.76
C PHE A 135 11.12 -2.03 -6.72
N ILE A 136 10.74 -2.10 -5.44
CA ILE A 136 11.45 -1.43 -4.34
C ILE A 136 12.88 -1.98 -4.22
N VAL A 137 13.04 -3.31 -4.22
CA VAL A 137 14.34 -3.98 -4.09
C VAL A 137 15.24 -3.67 -5.30
N LEU A 138 14.73 -3.82 -6.52
CA LEU A 138 15.49 -3.55 -7.76
C LEU A 138 15.91 -2.07 -7.90
N ARG A 139 15.14 -1.15 -7.32
CA ARG A 139 15.47 0.29 -7.31
C ARG A 139 16.31 0.71 -6.11
N LYS A 140 16.76 -0.23 -5.26
CA LYS A 140 17.50 0.03 -4.02
C LYS A 140 16.78 1.02 -3.09
N GLN A 141 15.46 0.97 -3.06
CA GLN A 141 14.68 1.76 -2.11
C GLN A 141 14.60 1.04 -0.75
N PRO A 142 14.53 1.77 0.37
CA PRO A 142 14.46 1.16 1.68
C PRO A 142 13.16 0.36 1.83
N LEU A 143 13.29 -0.96 1.91
CA LEU A 143 12.17 -1.85 2.19
C LEU A 143 11.83 -1.79 3.68
N ILE A 144 10.72 -1.14 4.02
CA ILE A 144 10.26 -1.01 5.41
C ILE A 144 9.52 -2.26 5.87
N PHE A 145 9.64 -2.58 7.17
CA PHE A 145 8.94 -3.71 7.80
C PHE A 145 7.45 -3.72 7.48
N LEU A 146 6.80 -2.57 7.63
CA LEU A 146 5.36 -2.38 7.40
C LEU A 146 4.92 -2.89 6.02
N HIS A 147 5.73 -2.70 4.97
CA HIS A 147 5.35 -3.03 3.61
C HIS A 147 5.32 -4.54 3.37
N TRP A 148 6.44 -5.24 3.59
CA TRP A 148 6.49 -6.68 3.33
C TRP A 148 5.67 -7.49 4.34
N TYR A 149 5.59 -7.03 5.60
CA TYR A 149 4.70 -7.63 6.60
C TYR A 149 3.25 -7.58 6.12
N HIS A 150 2.77 -6.38 5.76
CA HIS A 150 1.41 -6.18 5.24
C HIS A 150 1.13 -7.08 4.04
N HIS A 151 1.99 -7.10 3.01
CA HIS A 151 1.76 -7.87 1.79
C HIS A 151 1.65 -9.38 2.04
N ILE A 152 2.43 -9.94 2.96
CA ILE A 152 2.31 -11.35 3.36
C ILE A 152 1.00 -11.59 4.09
N THR A 153 0.71 -10.79 5.12
CA THR A 153 -0.43 -11.06 5.99
C THR A 153 -1.77 -10.82 5.28
N VAL A 154 -1.90 -9.81 4.41
CA VAL A 154 -3.12 -9.63 3.61
C VAL A 154 -3.32 -10.73 2.56
N LEU A 155 -2.24 -11.29 2.00
CA LEU A 155 -2.34 -12.40 1.05
C LEU A 155 -2.89 -13.65 1.75
N ILE A 156 -2.33 -14.02 2.90
CA ILE A 156 -2.80 -15.16 3.70
C ILE A 156 -4.25 -14.94 4.16
N TYR A 157 -4.54 -13.76 4.72
CA TYR A 157 -5.86 -13.46 5.27
C TYR A 157 -6.94 -13.41 4.20
N SER A 158 -6.70 -12.78 3.05
CA SER A 158 -7.68 -12.70 1.97
C SER A 158 -8.01 -14.08 1.39
N TRP A 159 -7.02 -14.96 1.23
CA TRP A 159 -7.24 -16.34 0.80
C TRP A 159 -8.11 -17.10 1.79
N PHE A 160 -7.74 -17.07 3.07
CA PHE A 160 -8.50 -17.72 4.14
C PHE A 160 -9.94 -17.20 4.23
N SER A 161 -10.11 -15.87 4.25
CA SER A 161 -11.42 -15.23 4.41
C SER A 161 -12.38 -15.54 3.25
N TYR A 162 -11.86 -15.65 2.02
CA TYR A 162 -12.63 -16.07 0.86
C TYR A 162 -13.08 -17.54 0.94
N THR A 163 -12.22 -18.45 1.42
CA THR A 163 -12.61 -19.87 1.58
C THR A 163 -13.77 -20.07 2.57
N GLU A 164 -13.87 -19.20 3.57
CA GLU A 164 -14.97 -19.20 4.54
C GLU A 164 -16.21 -18.43 4.08
N TYR A 165 -16.18 -17.71 2.94
CA TYR A 165 -17.22 -16.75 2.55
C TYR A 165 -17.60 -15.78 3.67
N THR A 166 -16.57 -15.24 4.33
CA THR A 166 -16.77 -14.31 5.44
C THR A 166 -17.57 -13.09 4.98
N SER A 167 -18.74 -12.88 5.57
CA SER A 167 -19.66 -11.80 5.19
C SER A 167 -19.06 -10.41 5.39
N SER A 168 -18.32 -10.19 6.49
CA SER A 168 -17.69 -8.90 6.79
C SER A 168 -16.58 -8.52 5.82
N ALA A 169 -16.06 -9.47 5.04
CA ALA A 169 -15.02 -9.21 4.04
C ALA A 169 -15.49 -8.21 2.96
N ARG A 170 -16.81 -8.12 2.70
CA ARG A 170 -17.43 -7.11 1.84
C ARG A 170 -16.94 -5.70 2.15
N TRP A 171 -16.96 -5.31 3.42
CA TRP A 171 -16.49 -3.99 3.86
C TRP A 171 -15.00 -3.80 3.61
N PHE A 172 -14.20 -4.83 3.90
CA PHE A 172 -12.74 -4.78 3.73
C PHE A 172 -12.34 -4.65 2.25
N ILE A 173 -13.02 -5.37 1.37
CA ILE A 173 -12.80 -5.35 -0.08
C ILE A 173 -13.11 -3.97 -0.65
N VAL A 174 -14.33 -3.47 -0.40
CA VAL A 174 -14.78 -2.17 -0.95
C VAL A 174 -13.89 -1.03 -0.47
N MET A 175 -13.61 -0.97 0.84
CA MET A 175 -12.72 0.06 1.39
C MET A 175 -11.31 -0.04 0.79
N ASN A 176 -10.77 -1.25 0.66
CA ASN A 176 -9.43 -1.44 0.10
C ASN A 176 -9.38 -1.02 -1.37
N TYR A 177 -10.38 -1.37 -2.19
CA TYR A 177 -10.46 -0.90 -3.58
C TYR A 177 -10.50 0.62 -3.69
N CYS A 178 -11.33 1.27 -2.87
CA CYS A 178 -11.38 2.73 -2.79
C CYS A 178 -10.03 3.33 -2.40
N VAL A 179 -9.38 2.84 -1.35
CA VAL A 179 -8.08 3.40 -0.90
C VAL A 179 -6.96 3.09 -1.90
N HIS A 180 -6.90 1.88 -2.45
CA HIS A 180 -5.89 1.47 -3.43
C HIS A 180 -6.04 2.22 -4.75
N SER A 181 -7.26 2.53 -5.19
CA SER A 181 -7.49 3.37 -6.38
C SER A 181 -6.78 4.72 -6.26
N VAL A 182 -6.92 5.39 -5.11
CA VAL A 182 -6.27 6.69 -4.85
C VAL A 182 -4.76 6.52 -4.67
N MET A 183 -4.33 5.50 -3.91
CA MET A 183 -2.90 5.24 -3.64
C MET A 183 -2.11 4.95 -4.91
N TYR A 184 -2.56 4.00 -5.74
CA TYR A 184 -1.86 3.63 -6.96
C TYR A 184 -1.93 4.73 -8.02
N SER A 185 -3.03 5.47 -8.11
CA SER A 185 -3.09 6.67 -8.96
C SER A 185 -2.02 7.70 -8.57
N TYR A 186 -1.85 7.94 -7.27
CA TYR A 186 -0.78 8.81 -6.77
C TYR A 186 0.63 8.28 -7.10
N TYR A 187 0.87 6.96 -6.98
CA TYR A 187 2.15 6.37 -7.34
C TYR A 187 2.43 6.39 -8.84
N ALA A 188 1.42 6.17 -9.69
CA ALA A 188 1.53 6.30 -11.14
C ALA A 188 1.93 7.74 -11.52
N LEU A 189 1.24 8.74 -10.98
CA LEU A 189 1.55 10.16 -11.20
C LEU A 189 2.97 10.50 -10.73
N LYS A 190 3.35 10.04 -9.54
CA LYS A 190 4.70 10.25 -9.00
C LYS A 190 5.78 9.59 -9.85
N ALA A 191 5.54 8.39 -10.38
CA ALA A 191 6.46 7.71 -11.29
C ALA A 191 6.55 8.44 -12.65
N ALA A 192 5.46 9.07 -13.09
CA ALA A 192 5.40 9.90 -14.29
C ALA A 192 6.10 11.27 -14.16
N ARG A 193 6.74 11.59 -13.01
CA ARG A 193 7.37 12.89 -12.69
C ARG A 193 6.41 14.06 -12.50
N PHE A 194 5.12 13.78 -12.33
CA PHE A 194 4.29 14.75 -11.64
C PHE A 194 4.73 14.78 -10.17
N ASN A 195 4.89 15.98 -9.61
CA ASN A 195 5.24 16.18 -8.20
C ASN A 195 3.97 16.55 -7.44
N PRO A 196 3.08 15.59 -7.12
CA PRO A 196 1.86 15.87 -6.40
C PRO A 196 2.19 16.50 -5.03
N PRO A 197 1.39 17.49 -4.59
CA PRO A 197 1.63 18.16 -3.32
C PRO A 197 1.58 17.16 -2.16
N ARG A 198 2.40 17.42 -1.14
CA ARG A 198 2.53 16.55 0.05
C ARG A 198 1.19 16.30 0.76
N PHE A 199 0.26 17.24 0.67
CA PHE A 199 -1.06 17.09 1.26
C PHE A 199 -1.82 15.87 0.72
N ILE A 200 -1.67 15.52 -0.56
CA ILE A 200 -2.29 14.33 -1.16
C ILE A 200 -1.73 13.06 -0.50
N ALA A 201 -0.41 12.98 -0.30
CA ALA A 201 0.21 11.85 0.40
C ALA A 201 -0.29 11.73 1.86
N MET A 202 -0.55 12.86 2.51
CA MET A 202 -1.14 12.89 3.84
C MET A 202 -2.58 12.38 3.83
N ILE A 203 -3.42 12.83 2.88
CA ILE A 203 -4.79 12.32 2.70
C ILE A 203 -4.78 10.81 2.49
N ILE A 204 -3.92 10.28 1.62
CA ILE A 204 -3.83 8.83 1.37
C ILE A 204 -3.49 8.08 2.66
N THR A 205 -2.51 8.56 3.42
CA THR A 205 -2.13 7.92 4.68
C THR A 205 -3.25 8.00 5.72
N SER A 206 -4.00 9.11 5.74
CA SER A 206 -5.19 9.26 6.60
C SER A 206 -6.31 8.30 6.19
N LEU A 207 -6.59 8.14 4.89
CA LEU A 207 -7.58 7.20 4.37
C LEU A 207 -7.22 5.74 4.74
N GLN A 208 -5.94 5.37 4.64
CA GLN A 208 -5.44 4.06 5.08
C GLN A 208 -5.66 3.85 6.57
N LEU A 209 -5.40 4.87 7.40
CA LEU A 209 -5.62 4.78 8.85
C LEU A 209 -7.11 4.67 9.19
N THR A 210 -7.96 5.43 8.52
CA THR A 210 -9.42 5.35 8.65
C THR A 210 -9.93 3.97 8.25
N GLN A 211 -9.42 3.38 7.17
CA GLN A 211 -9.75 2.00 6.78
C GLN A 211 -9.45 1.01 7.92
N MET A 212 -8.33 1.20 8.65
CA MET A 212 -8.01 0.32 9.76
C MET A 212 -8.99 0.47 10.94
N ILE A 213 -9.38 1.71 11.26
CA ILE A 213 -10.35 2.00 12.33
C ILE A 213 -11.71 1.41 12.00
N VAL A 214 -12.22 1.64 10.78
CA VAL A 214 -13.52 1.09 10.35
C VAL A 214 -13.45 -0.43 10.31
N GLY A 215 -12.35 -1.02 9.85
CA GLY A 215 -12.13 -2.47 9.86
C GLY A 215 -12.23 -3.07 11.27
N CYS A 216 -11.57 -2.46 12.26
CA CYS A 216 -11.70 -2.85 13.66
C CYS A 216 -13.15 -2.71 14.17
N ALA A 217 -13.81 -1.58 13.87
CA ALA A 217 -15.18 -1.32 14.33
C ALA A 217 -16.18 -2.36 13.82
N ILE A 218 -16.11 -2.72 12.53
CA ILE A 218 -16.96 -3.75 11.93
C ILE A 218 -16.75 -5.11 12.60
N ASN A 219 -15.50 -5.51 12.87
CA ASN A 219 -15.22 -6.77 13.54
C ASN A 219 -15.67 -6.79 15.00
N VAL A 220 -15.51 -5.69 15.74
CA VAL A 220 -16.00 -5.57 17.12
C VAL A 220 -17.52 -5.64 17.16
N TRP A 221 -18.20 -4.96 16.24
CA TRP A 221 -19.64 -5.01 16.10
C TRP A 221 -20.12 -6.43 15.78
N ALA A 222 -19.49 -7.11 14.81
CA ALA A 222 -19.82 -8.50 14.47
C ALA A 222 -19.62 -9.43 15.66
N ASN A 223 -18.48 -9.33 16.37
CA ASN A 223 -18.20 -10.13 17.55
C ASN A 223 -19.23 -9.91 18.67
N GLY A 224 -19.63 -8.66 18.91
CA GLY A 224 -20.70 -8.34 19.86
C GLY A 224 -22.02 -8.98 19.46
N PHE A 225 -22.37 -8.89 18.18
CA PHE A 225 -23.59 -9.49 17.65
C PHE A 225 -23.64 -11.02 17.81
N LEU A 226 -22.55 -11.73 17.47
CA LEU A 226 -22.44 -13.19 17.65
C LEU A 226 -22.58 -13.61 19.12
N LYS A 227 -22.08 -12.79 20.06
CA LYS A 227 -22.20 -13.07 21.50
C LYS A 227 -23.65 -12.94 22.00
N THR A 228 -24.40 -11.98 21.47
CA THR A 228 -25.78 -11.72 21.89
C THR A 228 -26.79 -12.65 21.23
N HIS A 229 -26.63 -12.97 19.94
CA HIS A 229 -27.63 -13.71 19.15
C HIS A 229 -27.22 -15.14 18.79
N GLY A 230 -26.05 -15.59 19.25
CA GLY A 230 -25.52 -16.93 19.01
C GLY A 230 -24.71 -17.06 17.71
N ARG A 231 -23.89 -18.12 17.65
CA ARG A 231 -22.88 -18.32 16.60
C ARG A 231 -23.41 -18.55 15.19
N GLN A 232 -24.68 -18.95 15.04
CA GLN A 232 -25.29 -19.22 13.73
C GLN A 232 -25.99 -17.99 13.12
N SER A 233 -26.04 -16.87 13.85
CA SER A 233 -26.75 -15.67 13.42
C SER A 233 -26.03 -14.86 12.32
N CYS A 234 -24.77 -15.18 12.04
CA CYS A 234 -23.90 -14.41 11.16
C CYS A 234 -22.91 -15.35 10.46
N ASN A 235 -22.70 -15.21 9.15
CA ASN A 235 -21.77 -16.06 8.39
C ASN A 235 -20.33 -15.54 8.53
N ILE A 236 -19.80 -15.66 9.74
CA ILE A 236 -18.43 -15.28 10.11
C ILE A 236 -17.94 -16.24 11.19
N SER A 237 -16.76 -16.86 11.00
CA SER A 237 -16.16 -17.71 12.03
C SER A 237 -15.48 -16.88 13.13
N GLN A 238 -15.47 -17.38 14.37
CA GLN A 238 -14.77 -16.71 15.48
C GLN A 238 -13.27 -16.59 15.20
N THR A 239 -12.70 -17.58 14.51
CA THR A 239 -11.30 -17.58 14.06
C THR A 239 -11.06 -16.40 13.11
N ASN A 240 -11.94 -16.18 12.14
CA ASN A 240 -11.81 -15.06 11.21
C ASN A 240 -11.87 -13.71 11.92
N ILE A 241 -12.83 -13.52 12.85
CA ILE A 241 -12.93 -12.30 13.66
C ILE A 241 -11.63 -12.05 14.42
N ASN A 242 -11.11 -13.06 15.10
CA ASN A 242 -9.89 -12.92 15.90
C ASN A 242 -8.68 -12.58 15.02
N LEU A 243 -8.51 -13.28 13.89
CA LEU A 243 -7.44 -13.02 12.93
C LEU A 243 -7.56 -11.62 12.31
N SER A 244 -8.76 -11.22 11.93
CA SER A 244 -9.05 -9.91 11.35
C SER A 244 -8.76 -8.79 12.34
N ILE A 245 -9.24 -8.88 13.58
CA ILE A 245 -8.96 -7.88 14.63
C ILE A 245 -7.45 -7.78 14.87
N ALA A 246 -6.75 -8.90 15.00
CA ALA A 246 -5.31 -8.92 15.22
C ALA A 246 -4.55 -8.24 14.06
N MET A 247 -4.92 -8.55 12.81
CA MET A 247 -4.31 -7.98 11.61
C MET A 247 -4.59 -6.47 11.50
N TYR A 248 -5.85 -6.04 11.61
CA TYR A 248 -6.24 -4.64 11.49
C TYR A 248 -5.65 -3.79 12.61
N PHE A 249 -5.59 -4.31 13.83
CA PHE A 249 -4.95 -3.63 14.97
C PHE A 249 -3.44 -3.50 14.76
N SER A 250 -2.76 -4.55 14.29
CA SER A 250 -1.31 -4.47 14.01
C SER A 250 -1.01 -3.43 12.93
N TYR A 251 -1.81 -3.36 11.86
CA TYR A 251 -1.70 -2.35 10.82
C TYR A 251 -1.97 -0.94 11.34
N PHE A 252 -3.01 -0.75 12.17
CA PHE A 252 -3.31 0.54 12.77
C PHE A 252 -2.09 1.08 13.52
N VAL A 253 -1.46 0.27 14.39
CA VAL A 253 -0.27 0.68 15.15
C VAL A 253 0.89 1.03 14.22
N LEU A 254 1.16 0.19 13.22
CA LEU A 254 2.25 0.39 12.27
C LEU A 254 2.06 1.66 11.42
N PHE A 255 0.85 1.89 10.89
CA PHE A 255 0.51 3.08 10.12
C PHE A 255 0.47 4.35 10.96
N ALA A 256 -0.06 4.29 12.19
CA ALA A 256 -0.04 5.42 13.12
C ALA A 256 1.40 5.82 13.45
N ARG A 257 2.29 4.84 13.72
CA ARG A 257 3.72 5.08 13.94
C ARG A 257 4.38 5.68 12.69
N PHE A 258 4.07 5.16 11.50
CA PHE A 258 4.56 5.70 10.23
C PHE A 258 4.10 7.15 10.01
N PHE A 259 2.82 7.44 10.24
CA PHE A 259 2.23 8.76 10.09
C PHE A 259 2.88 9.77 11.05
N TYR A 260 3.00 9.40 12.32
CA TYR A 260 3.66 10.22 13.33
C TYR A 260 5.10 10.55 12.94
N LYS A 261 5.89 9.53 12.56
CA LYS A 261 7.29 9.72 12.17
C LYS A 261 7.44 10.59 10.91
N THR A 262 6.56 10.43 9.93
CA THR A 262 6.68 11.07 8.61
C THR A 262 6.11 12.49 8.57
N TYR A 263 5.03 12.75 9.32
CA TYR A 263 4.28 14.00 9.23
C TYR A 263 4.36 14.87 10.49
N LEU A 264 4.35 14.27 11.68
CA LEU A 264 4.24 15.00 12.93
C LEU A 264 5.57 15.20 13.66
N SER A 265 6.51 14.26 13.51
CA SER A 265 7.78 14.27 14.25
C SER A 265 8.60 15.56 13.99
N PRO A 266 9.06 16.24 15.06
CA PRO A 266 9.94 17.41 14.95
C PRO A 266 11.25 17.12 14.20
N ALA A 267 11.77 15.90 14.29
CA ALA A 267 12.99 15.48 13.58
C ALA A 267 12.79 15.49 12.06
N GLY A 268 11.61 15.10 11.56
CA GLY A 268 11.24 15.15 10.15
C GLY A 268 10.95 16.56 9.63
N LYS A 269 10.68 17.52 10.53
CA LYS A 269 10.62 18.96 10.22
C LYS A 269 12.02 19.57 10.17
N LYS A 270 12.91 19.22 11.12
CA LYS A 270 14.29 19.73 11.21
C LYS A 270 15.16 19.29 10.02
N SER A 271 15.16 17.99 9.69
CA SER A 271 15.90 17.46 8.52
C SER A 271 15.48 18.11 7.20
N ARG A 272 14.19 18.47 7.07
CA ARG A 272 13.64 19.11 5.87
C ARG A 272 13.93 20.59 5.77
N ARG A 273 13.85 21.31 6.89
CA ARG A 273 14.27 22.72 6.95
C ARG A 273 15.76 22.85 6.62
N MET A 274 16.56 21.90 7.08
CA MET A 274 17.99 21.82 6.75
C MET A 274 18.21 21.52 5.26
N ALA A 275 17.50 20.53 4.68
CA ALA A 275 17.57 20.23 3.24
C ALA A 275 17.07 21.38 2.34
N ALA A 276 16.01 22.08 2.74
CA ALA A 276 15.50 23.25 2.03
C ALA A 276 16.48 24.44 2.11
N SER A 277 17.12 24.65 3.27
CA SER A 277 18.16 25.66 3.43
C SER A 277 19.40 25.35 2.59
N LEU A 278 19.82 24.08 2.52
CA LEU A 278 20.93 23.63 1.68
C LEU A 278 20.62 23.77 0.18
N ALA A 279 19.39 23.45 -0.22
CA ALA A 279 18.93 23.67 -1.60
C ALA A 279 18.93 25.17 -1.95
N ALA A 280 18.39 26.03 -1.08
CA ALA A 280 18.39 27.48 -1.30
C ALA A 280 19.80 28.08 -1.37
N GLN A 281 20.75 27.60 -0.56
CA GLN A 281 22.15 28.03 -0.61
C GLN A 281 22.84 27.61 -1.91
N ASN A 282 22.56 26.42 -2.43
CA ASN A 282 23.11 25.96 -3.70
C ASN A 282 22.53 26.73 -4.89
N THR A 283 21.26 27.13 -4.85
CA THR A 283 20.65 27.98 -5.89
C THR A 283 21.22 29.40 -5.86
N ALA A 284 21.50 29.96 -4.67
CA ALA A 284 22.10 31.28 -4.53
C ALA A 284 23.56 31.36 -4.99
N LYS A 285 24.34 30.27 -4.81
CA LYS A 285 25.71 30.15 -5.35
C LYS A 285 25.77 30.04 -6.88
N LEU A 286 24.70 29.60 -7.53
CA LEU A 286 24.63 29.49 -8.98
C LEU A 286 24.16 30.79 -9.65
N SER A 287 23.65 31.76 -8.87
CA SER A 287 23.16 33.06 -9.35
C SER A 287 24.10 34.24 -9.07
N SER A 288 25.27 34.03 -8.45
CA SER A 288 26.29 35.08 -8.30
C SER A 288 27.07 35.24 -9.61
N PRO A 289 27.09 36.41 -10.25
CA PRO A 289 27.95 36.64 -11.42
C PRO A 289 29.40 36.60 -10.97
N SER A 290 30.23 35.79 -11.64
CA SER A 290 31.68 35.90 -11.53
C SER A 290 32.11 37.24 -12.14
N SER A 291 32.38 38.24 -11.30
CA SER A 291 33.14 39.41 -11.71
C SER A 291 34.60 39.01 -11.82
N ASP A 292 34.95 38.48 -13.00
CA ASP A 292 36.33 38.34 -13.44
C ASP A 292 36.71 39.69 -14.07
N GLU A 293 37.48 40.51 -13.34
CA GLU A 293 38.08 41.73 -13.88
C GLU A 293 39.60 41.60 -13.85
N SER A 294 40.13 41.33 -15.04
CA SER A 294 41.53 41.35 -15.44
C SER A 294 42.21 42.71 -15.26
N LYS A 295 43.47 42.75 -14.78
CA LYS A 295 44.61 43.55 -15.35
C LYS A 295 45.93 43.42 -14.52
N PRO A 296 47.10 43.82 -15.05
CA PRO A 296 48.20 42.88 -15.29
C PRO A 296 49.49 43.11 -14.46
N LEU A 297 50.41 42.16 -14.66
CA LEU A 297 51.82 42.04 -14.29
C LEU A 297 52.63 43.36 -14.16
N MET A 298 53.28 43.56 -13.02
CA MET A 298 54.63 44.16 -12.89
C MET A 298 55.31 43.60 -11.62
N ALA A 299 56.60 43.29 -11.75
CA ALA A 299 57.45 42.67 -10.75
C ALA A 299 57.90 43.66 -9.67
N ASP A 300 58.09 43.18 -8.44
CA ASP A 300 59.33 43.49 -7.71
C ASP A 300 59.62 42.50 -6.56
N ILE A 301 60.91 42.40 -6.27
CA ILE A 301 61.61 41.47 -5.38
C ILE A 301 61.51 41.91 -3.91
N SER A 302 61.33 40.97 -2.96
CA SER A 302 62.19 40.80 -1.76
C SER A 302 61.50 40.10 -0.55
N SER A 303 62.19 39.06 -0.09
CA SER A 303 62.42 38.62 1.31
C SER A 303 61.29 38.14 2.24
N ASN A 304 61.55 36.91 2.72
CA ASN A 304 61.38 36.40 4.09
C ASN A 304 59.97 36.12 4.63
N GLY A 305 59.78 34.89 5.12
CA GLY A 305 58.70 34.60 6.06
C GLY A 305 58.22 33.16 6.07
N THR A 306 59.03 32.28 6.65
CA THR A 306 58.73 30.96 7.18
C THR A 306 57.29 30.81 7.71
N THR A 307 56.55 29.77 7.29
CA THR A 307 56.01 28.67 8.14
C THR A 307 54.81 27.91 7.53
N LEU A 308 54.87 26.58 7.73
CA LEU A 308 53.79 25.57 7.75
C LEU A 308 53.24 25.02 6.41
N ASN A 309 53.88 23.92 5.98
CA ASN A 309 53.36 22.94 5.03
C ASN A 309 52.03 22.34 5.49
N GLY A 310 51.00 22.49 4.65
CA GLY A 310 49.86 21.60 4.58
C GLY A 310 50.16 20.41 3.67
N SER A 311 49.78 19.20 4.11
CA SER A 311 49.69 18.02 3.24
C SER A 311 48.63 17.07 3.77
N ALA A 312 47.54 16.93 3.01
CA ALA A 312 46.71 15.73 2.80
C ALA A 312 45.47 16.20 2.01
N ALA A 313 45.36 15.93 0.70
CA ALA A 313 45.00 14.66 0.08
C ALA A 313 43.54 14.21 0.33
N ASN A 314 42.82 14.11 -0.79
CA ASN A 314 41.79 13.12 -1.14
C ASN A 314 40.35 13.20 -0.59
N GLY A 315 39.42 13.17 -1.55
CA GLY A 315 38.40 12.12 -1.59
C GLY A 315 37.02 12.48 -1.03
N ALA A 316 36.14 13.03 -1.87
CA ALA A 316 34.71 13.10 -1.55
C ALA A 316 33.99 11.87 -2.12
N SER A 317 34.08 10.74 -1.40
CA SER A 317 33.19 9.60 -1.55
C SER A 317 32.81 9.07 -0.16
N ALA A 318 31.50 8.86 0.04
CA ALA A 318 30.83 8.22 1.18
C ALA A 318 30.81 8.98 2.53
N PHE A 319 29.63 9.13 3.12
CA PHE A 319 29.31 8.73 4.50
C PHE A 319 27.82 8.99 4.80
N LEU A 320 26.99 7.95 4.73
CA LEU A 320 25.73 7.88 5.49
C LEU A 320 25.70 6.51 6.16
N HIS A 321 26.45 6.43 7.26
CA HIS A 321 26.43 5.31 8.19
C HIS A 321 25.31 5.51 9.21
N LYS A 322 24.69 4.39 9.59
CA LYS A 322 23.60 4.16 10.55
C LYS A 322 23.69 4.99 11.85
N PRO A 323 22.58 5.00 12.61
CA PRO A 323 22.68 4.58 14.01
C PRO A 323 21.88 3.30 14.29
N LYS A 324 22.54 2.41 15.03
CA LYS A 324 21.94 1.33 15.84
C LYS A 324 21.04 1.97 16.91
N LEU A 325 19.92 1.34 17.22
CA LEU A 325 19.37 1.25 18.57
C LEU A 325 18.40 0.06 18.61
N GLN A 326 18.41 -0.57 19.79
CA GLN A 326 17.93 -1.90 20.18
C GLN A 326 16.54 -2.29 19.68
#